data_AF-A0A6G2VW11-F1
#
_entry.id   AF-A0A6G2VW11-F1
#
_cell.length_a   1.000
_cell.length_b   1.000
_cell.length_c   1.000
_cell.angle_alpha   90.00
_cell.angle_beta   90.00
_cell.angle_gamma   90.00
#
_symmetry.space_group_name_H-M   'P 1'
#
loop_
_entity.id
_entity.type
_entity.pdbx_description
1 polymer ?
#
loop_
_entity_poly.entity_id
_entity_poly.type
_entity_poly.pdbx_seq_one_letter_code
_entity_poly.pdbx_strand_id
1 'polypeptide(L)'
;MAKRKIQDEQEVIRWFQEGRTYQWMIDEYKRKYGIETVTSMWGNFRRRRGLDRRITRNDDLIPWEVSEAHRWKYPVAMLRVEARLRDGRDLTDNEQDRLRSWKQMLTEQNAVVHYDPDTEEGFSYVPRQEGDDDLIHRPARKTTSRPNADRR
;
A
#
# COMPACT_ATOMS: atom_id res chain seq x y z
N MET A 1 28.97 21.76 -7.09
CA MET A 1 28.36 20.48 -7.53
C MET A 1 28.22 19.59 -6.29
N ALA A 2 27.02 19.28 -5.83
CA ALA A 2 26.85 18.39 -4.67
C ALA A 2 27.36 16.98 -5.01
N LYS A 3 28.29 16.44 -4.21
CA LYS A 3 28.84 15.09 -4.41
C LYS A 3 27.69 14.09 -4.39
N ARG A 4 27.49 13.34 -5.48
CA ARG A 4 26.45 12.29 -5.53
C ARG A 4 26.81 11.23 -4.49
N LYS A 5 25.96 11.07 -3.47
CA LYS A 5 26.16 10.04 -2.43
C LYS A 5 26.01 8.62 -2.98
N ILE A 6 25.21 8.43 -4.03
CA ILE A 6 25.04 7.15 -4.73
C ILE A 6 26.23 6.95 -5.68
N GLN A 7 27.03 5.93 -5.43
CA GLN A 7 28.20 5.55 -6.21
C GLN A 7 27.83 4.69 -7.43
N ASP A 8 26.91 3.75 -7.23
CA ASP A 8 26.43 2.83 -8.27
C ASP A 8 24.91 2.79 -8.25
N GLU A 9 24.29 3.30 -9.31
CA GLU A 9 22.84 3.33 -9.44
C GLU A 9 22.25 1.98 -9.86
N GLN A 10 22.96 1.20 -10.68
CA GLN A 10 22.49 -0.09 -11.16
C GLN A 10 22.44 -1.11 -10.02
N GLU A 11 23.46 -1.09 -9.16
CA GLU A 11 23.47 -1.87 -7.93
C GLU A 11 22.26 -1.55 -7.04
N VAL A 12 21.99 -0.26 -6.85
CA VAL A 12 20.87 0.20 -6.04
C VAL A 12 19.53 -0.22 -6.65
N ILE A 13 19.38 -0.14 -7.98
CA ILE A 13 18.19 -0.64 -8.70
C ILE A 13 18.02 -2.14 -8.46
N ARG A 14 19.09 -2.94 -8.60
CA ARG A 14 19.06 -4.38 -8.33
C ARG A 14 18.62 -4.69 -6.90
N TRP A 15 19.10 -3.96 -5.90
CA TRP A 15 18.66 -4.15 -4.51
C TRP A 15 17.17 -3.87 -4.30
N PHE A 16 16.59 -2.92 -5.02
CA PHE A 16 15.14 -2.72 -4.98
C PHE A 16 14.38 -3.90 -5.60
N GLN A 17 14.88 -4.45 -6.71
CA GLN A 17 14.30 -5.63 -7.36
C GLN A 17 14.40 -6.88 -6.47
N GLU A 18 15.53 -7.04 -5.76
CA GLU A 18 15.74 -8.11 -4.77
C GLU A 18 14.94 -7.91 -3.46
N GLY A 19 14.20 -6.81 -3.31
CA GLY A 19 13.41 -6.55 -2.11
C GLY A 19 14.23 -6.21 -0.85
N ARG A 20 15.49 -5.78 -0.99
CA ARG A 20 16.36 -5.40 0.14
C ARG A 20 15.81 -4.22 0.93
N THR A 21 15.76 -4.35 2.26
CA THR A 21 15.23 -3.30 3.15
C THR A 21 16.11 -2.06 3.13
N TYR A 22 15.54 -0.89 3.45
CA TYR A 22 16.34 0.34 3.50
C TYR A 22 17.39 0.28 4.59
N GLN A 23 17.10 -0.40 5.71
CA GLN A 23 18.10 -0.63 6.75
C GLN A 23 19.27 -1.45 6.21
N TRP A 24 18.99 -2.57 5.53
CA TRP A 24 20.02 -3.37 4.89
C TRP A 24 20.84 -2.55 3.87
N MET A 25 20.18 -1.72 3.05
CA MET A 25 20.87 -0.85 2.10
C MET A 25 21.77 0.17 2.79
N ILE A 26 21.34 0.74 3.92
CA ILE A 26 22.14 1.67 4.73
C ILE A 26 23.39 0.97 5.26
N ASP A 27 23.21 -0.20 5.86
CA ASP A 27 24.28 -0.99 6.45
C ASP A 27 25.27 -1.45 5.37
N GLU A 28 24.76 -1.89 4.22
CA GLU A 28 25.56 -2.32 3.09
C GLU A 28 26.32 -1.16 2.44
N TYR A 29 25.73 0.04 2.34
CA TYR A 29 26.43 1.21 1.83
C TYR A 29 27.55 1.68 2.76
N LYS A 30 27.30 1.62 4.08
CA LYS A 30 28.32 1.91 5.09
C LYS A 30 29.44 0.89 5.02
N ARG A 31 29.13 -0.40 4.90
CA ARG A 31 30.10 -1.49 4.80
C ARG A 31 30.94 -1.44 3.52
N LYS A 32 30.30 -1.26 2.36
CA LYS A 32 30.94 -1.35 1.04
C LYS A 32 31.66 -0.06 0.63
N TYR A 33 31.06 1.09 0.92
CA TYR A 33 31.55 2.40 0.46
C TYR A 33 32.01 3.31 1.59
N GLY A 34 31.82 2.95 2.86
CA GLY A 34 32.09 3.84 3.99
C GLY A 34 31.15 5.05 4.05
N ILE A 35 30.02 5.01 3.32
CA ILE A 35 29.11 6.15 3.17
C ILE A 35 27.87 5.92 4.02
N GLU A 36 27.65 6.82 4.98
CA GLU A 36 26.40 6.85 5.73
C GLU A 36 25.27 7.44 4.89
N THR A 37 24.20 6.66 4.77
CA THR A 37 22.97 7.01 4.05
C THR A 37 21.79 6.94 5.00
N VAL A 38 20.67 7.54 4.58
CA VAL A 38 19.44 7.60 5.37
C VAL A 38 18.27 7.06 4.55
N THR A 39 17.23 6.57 5.21
CA THR A 39 16.05 5.97 4.56
C THR A 39 15.38 6.91 3.56
N SER A 40 15.31 8.21 3.86
CA SER A 40 14.73 9.22 2.97
C SER A 40 15.49 9.38 1.65
N MET A 41 16.81 9.14 1.65
CA MET A 41 17.63 9.17 0.44
C MET A 41 17.24 8.04 -0.53
N TRP A 42 17.07 6.82 0.00
CA TRP A 42 16.65 5.64 -0.79
C TRP A 42 15.22 5.78 -1.32
N GLY A 43 14.30 6.26 -0.48
CA GLY A 43 12.93 6.58 -0.90
C GLY A 43 12.88 7.62 -2.03
N ASN A 44 13.68 8.69 -1.92
CA ASN A 44 13.76 9.72 -2.96
C ASN A 44 14.41 9.22 -4.26
N PHE A 45 15.42 8.35 -4.18
CA PHE A 45 16.02 7.74 -5.36
C PHE A 45 15.01 6.86 -6.10
N ARG A 46 14.34 5.96 -5.35
CA ARG A 46 13.30 5.08 -5.89
C ARG A 46 12.22 5.87 -6.63
N ARG A 47 11.72 6.94 -6.00
CA ARG A 47 10.72 7.84 -6.59
C ARG A 47 11.21 8.52 -7.87
N ARG A 48 12.44 9.06 -7.88
CA ARG A 48 13.02 9.75 -9.05
C ARG A 48 13.29 8.84 -10.24
N ARG A 49 13.52 7.55 -9.98
CA ARG A 49 13.81 6.54 -11.01
C ARG A 49 12.55 5.79 -11.48
N GLY A 50 11.36 6.17 -11.01
CA GLY A 50 10.12 5.50 -11.37
C GLY A 50 10.09 4.02 -10.97
N LEU A 51 10.91 3.64 -9.98
CA LEU A 51 10.96 2.26 -9.52
C LEU A 51 9.69 1.95 -8.73
N ASP A 52 9.12 0.80 -9.02
CA ASP A 52 7.96 0.22 -8.36
C ASP A 52 7.94 0.48 -6.88
N ARG A 53 6.84 0.94 -6.31
CA ARG A 53 6.76 1.23 -4.86
C ARG A 53 6.65 -0.07 -4.06
N ARG A 54 7.12 -0.02 -2.82
CA ARG A 54 6.99 -1.13 -1.86
C ARG A 54 5.56 -1.30 -1.36
N ILE A 55 4.82 -0.20 -1.33
CA ILE A 55 3.48 -0.13 -0.78
C ILE A 55 2.56 0.22 -1.94
N THR A 56 1.71 -0.73 -2.30
CA THR A 56 0.60 -0.47 -3.21
C THR A 56 -0.44 0.37 -2.48
N ARG A 57 -0.87 1.47 -3.10
CA ARG A 57 -1.95 2.32 -2.60
C ARG A 57 -3.02 2.41 -3.67
N ASN A 58 -4.27 2.17 -3.29
CA ASN A 58 -5.40 2.31 -4.18
C ASN A 58 -6.47 3.20 -3.51
N ASP A 59 -6.52 4.46 -3.92
CA ASP A 59 -7.46 5.45 -3.37
C ASP A 59 -8.90 5.26 -3.84
N ASP A 60 -9.14 4.39 -4.83
CA ASP A 60 -10.49 4.01 -5.25
C ASP A 60 -11.04 2.90 -4.35
N LEU A 61 -10.14 2.11 -3.75
CA LEU A 61 -10.48 1.01 -2.86
C LEU A 61 -10.36 1.36 -1.36
N ILE A 62 -9.50 2.33 -1.02
CA ILE A 62 -9.34 2.86 0.34
C ILE A 62 -9.35 4.41 0.26
N PRO A 63 -10.51 5.02 0.01
CA PRO A 63 -10.64 6.48 -0.15
C PRO A 63 -10.54 7.25 1.16
N TRP A 64 -10.57 6.56 2.30
CA TRP A 64 -10.60 7.17 3.63
C TRP A 64 -9.21 7.44 4.19
N GLU A 65 -9.10 8.47 5.02
CA GLU A 65 -8.03 8.57 6.02
C GLU A 65 -8.35 7.63 7.19
N VAL A 66 -7.78 6.43 7.13
CA VAL A 66 -7.99 5.42 8.16
C VAL A 66 -7.21 5.80 9.41
N SER A 67 -7.93 5.98 10.52
CA SER A 67 -7.37 6.26 11.84
C SER A 67 -6.35 5.20 12.28
N GLU A 68 -5.43 5.61 13.14
CA GLU A 68 -4.39 4.71 13.65
C GLU A 68 -4.97 3.49 14.39
N ALA A 69 -6.07 3.68 15.13
CA ALA A 69 -6.77 2.63 15.84
C ALA A 69 -7.37 1.57 14.90
N HIS A 70 -7.80 1.97 13.70
CA HIS A 70 -8.49 1.10 12.75
C HIS A 70 -7.56 0.51 11.68
N ARG A 71 -6.30 0.97 11.58
CA ARG A 71 -5.38 0.63 10.48
C ARG A 71 -5.03 -0.86 10.36
N TRP A 72 -5.27 -1.65 11.40
CA TRP A 72 -5.00 -3.09 11.44
C TRP A 72 -6.27 -3.96 11.39
N LYS A 73 -7.45 -3.34 11.27
CA LYS A 73 -8.72 -4.07 11.21
C LYS A 73 -8.77 -4.94 9.95
N TYR A 74 -9.48 -6.05 10.06
CA TYR A 74 -9.53 -7.05 8.99
C TYR A 74 -10.03 -6.50 7.64
N PRO A 75 -11.09 -5.66 7.57
CA PRO A 75 -11.56 -5.13 6.29
C PRO A 75 -10.50 -4.32 5.54
N VAL A 76 -9.79 -3.40 6.20
CA VAL A 76 -8.72 -2.62 5.56
C VAL A 76 -7.53 -3.48 5.16
N ALA A 77 -7.22 -4.54 5.91
CA ALA A 77 -6.19 -5.49 5.53
C ALA A 77 -6.56 -6.20 4.22
N MET A 78 -7.81 -6.66 4.07
CA MET A 78 -8.29 -7.30 2.84
C MET A 78 -8.33 -6.32 1.66
N LEU A 79 -8.75 -5.07 1.87
CA LEU A 79 -8.70 -4.03 0.84
C LEU A 79 -7.25 -3.76 0.38
N ARG A 80 -6.25 -3.85 1.27
CA ARG A 80 -4.82 -3.73 0.87
C ARG A 80 -4.31 -4.96 0.12
N VAL A 81 -4.79 -6.16 0.44
CA VAL A 81 -4.48 -7.38 -0.33
C VAL A 81 -5.07 -7.26 -1.73
N GLU A 82 -6.33 -6.85 -1.85
CA GLU A 82 -6.99 -6.60 -3.13
C GLU A 82 -6.28 -5.50 -3.93
N ALA A 83 -5.86 -4.41 -3.27
CA ALA A 83 -5.10 -3.36 -3.94
C ALA A 83 -3.81 -3.91 -4.57
N ARG A 84 -3.06 -4.76 -3.85
CA ARG A 84 -1.86 -5.44 -4.36
C ARG A 84 -2.18 -6.33 -5.56
N LEU A 85 -3.27 -7.11 -5.48
CA LEU A 85 -3.71 -7.95 -6.60
C LEU A 85 -3.99 -7.12 -7.86
N ARG A 86 -4.72 -6.00 -7.71
CA ARG A 86 -5.03 -5.08 -8.82
C ARG A 86 -3.81 -4.37 -9.41
N ASP A 87 -2.75 -4.22 -8.61
CA ASP A 87 -1.45 -3.69 -9.01
C ASP A 87 -0.54 -4.76 -9.63
N GLY A 88 -1.05 -5.97 -9.87
CA GLY A 88 -0.31 -7.09 -10.46
C GLY A 88 0.76 -7.68 -9.56
N ARG A 89 0.68 -7.44 -8.24
CA ARG A 89 1.62 -8.02 -7.27
C ARG A 89 1.24 -9.46 -6.95
N ASP A 90 2.27 -10.28 -6.78
CA ASP A 90 2.08 -11.64 -6.27
C ASP A 90 1.53 -11.62 -4.84
N LEU A 91 0.58 -12.50 -4.59
CA LEU A 91 0.01 -12.78 -3.29
C LEU A 91 0.45 -14.17 -2.83
N THR A 92 0.71 -14.32 -1.53
CA THR A 92 0.90 -15.65 -0.95
C THR A 92 -0.38 -16.48 -1.05
N ASP A 93 -0.28 -17.81 -1.06
CA ASP A 93 -1.45 -18.70 -1.15
C ASP A 93 -2.49 -18.41 -0.05
N ASN A 94 -2.02 -18.17 1.18
CA ASN A 94 -2.88 -17.79 2.30
C ASN A 94 -3.59 -16.44 2.09
N GLU A 95 -2.92 -15.45 1.49
CA GLU A 95 -3.56 -14.17 1.15
C GLU A 95 -4.61 -14.34 0.07
N GLN A 96 -4.34 -15.16 -0.95
CA GLN A 96 -5.29 -15.47 -2.02
C GLN A 96 -6.53 -16.17 -1.47
N ASP A 97 -6.35 -17.19 -0.62
CA ASP A 97 -7.45 -17.95 -0.03
C ASP A 97 -8.33 -17.07 0.88
N ARG A 98 -7.71 -16.25 1.74
CA ARG A 98 -8.44 -15.32 2.62
C ARG A 98 -9.20 -14.27 1.82
N LEU A 99 -8.56 -13.69 0.79
CA LEU A 99 -9.19 -12.70 -0.07
C LEU A 99 -10.37 -13.30 -0.83
N ARG A 100 -10.22 -14.51 -1.38
CA ARG A 100 -11.28 -15.23 -2.09
C ARG A 100 -12.49 -15.48 -1.18
N SER A 101 -12.26 -16.07 -0.01
CA SER A 101 -13.33 -16.35 0.97
C SER A 101 -14.02 -15.08 1.45
N TRP A 102 -13.26 -14.00 1.65
CA TRP A 102 -13.82 -12.72 2.05
C TRP A 102 -14.68 -12.08 0.95
N LYS A 103 -14.23 -12.11 -0.32
CA LYS A 103 -15.03 -11.64 -1.45
C LYS A 103 -16.30 -12.48 -1.65
N GLN A 104 -16.20 -13.79 -1.45
CA GLN A 104 -17.35 -14.69 -1.51
C GLN A 104 -18.39 -14.29 -0.45
N MET A 105 -17.96 -14.09 0.80
CA MET A 105 -18.85 -13.63 1.89
C MET A 105 -19.53 -12.28 1.58
N LEU A 106 -18.80 -11.30 1.04
CA LEU A 106 -19.40 -10.03 0.61
C LEU A 106 -20.45 -10.22 -0.50
N THR A 107 -20.20 -11.15 -1.42
CA THR A 107 -21.10 -11.46 -2.53
C THR A 107 -22.37 -12.14 -2.03
N GLU A 108 -22.23 -13.17 -1.19
CA GLU A 108 -23.33 -13.94 -0.61
C GLU A 108 -24.25 -13.08 0.26
N GLN A 109 -23.68 -12.14 1.01
CA GLN A 109 -24.44 -11.22 1.87
C GLN A 109 -24.92 -9.96 1.13
N ASN A 110 -24.60 -9.82 -0.15
CA ASN A 110 -24.80 -8.59 -0.91
C ASN A 110 -24.33 -7.34 -0.14
N ALA A 111 -23.13 -7.41 0.41
CA ALA A 111 -22.56 -6.41 1.29
C ALA A 111 -21.32 -5.73 0.69
N VAL A 112 -21.03 -4.54 1.20
CA VAL A 112 -19.83 -3.75 0.90
C VAL A 112 -19.20 -3.22 2.17
N VAL A 113 -17.91 -2.88 2.13
CA VAL A 113 -17.20 -2.31 3.26
C VAL A 113 -17.51 -0.82 3.40
N HIS A 114 -17.97 -0.42 4.57
CA HIS A 114 -18.08 0.96 4.98
C HIS A 114 -17.02 1.31 6.02
N TYR A 115 -16.62 2.57 6.08
CA TYR A 115 -15.72 3.09 7.10
C TYR A 115 -16.26 4.40 7.68
N ASP A 116 -16.37 4.42 9.00
CA ASP A 116 -16.71 5.58 9.81
C ASP A 116 -15.65 5.76 10.91
N PRO A 117 -14.80 6.80 10.84
CA PRO A 117 -13.74 7.02 11.82
C PRO A 117 -14.25 7.34 13.23
N ASP A 118 -15.51 7.75 13.37
CA ASP A 118 -16.12 8.17 14.65
C ASP A 118 -16.70 6.98 15.44
N THR A 119 -16.70 5.77 14.86
CA THR A 119 -17.11 4.53 15.52
C THR A 119 -15.91 3.77 16.11
N GLU A 120 -16.12 3.01 17.18
CA GLU A 120 -15.07 2.20 17.83
C GLU A 120 -14.55 1.08 16.90
N GLU A 121 -15.45 0.50 16.12
CA GLU A 121 -15.12 -0.56 15.17
C GLU A 121 -14.40 0.00 13.94
N GLY A 122 -14.77 1.20 13.51
CA GLY A 122 -14.27 1.87 12.32
C GLY A 122 -14.85 1.31 11.03
N PHE A 123 -14.73 0.00 10.83
CA PHE A 123 -15.17 -0.70 9.62
C PHE A 123 -16.40 -1.56 9.90
N SER A 124 -17.36 -1.51 8.98
CA SER A 124 -18.57 -2.33 9.00
C SER A 124 -18.88 -2.89 7.61
N TYR A 125 -19.71 -3.94 7.57
CA TYR A 125 -20.30 -4.43 6.34
C TYR A 125 -21.73 -3.94 6.25
N VAL A 126 -22.05 -3.21 5.19
CA VAL A 126 -23.39 -2.64 4.96
C VAL A 126 -24.00 -3.26 3.71
N PRO A 127 -25.34 -3.36 3.61
CA PRO A 127 -25.98 -3.78 2.38
C PRO A 127 -25.56 -2.89 1.21
N ARG A 128 -25.32 -3.50 0.05
CA ARG A 128 -24.96 -2.79 -1.18
C ARG A 128 -26.08 -1.83 -1.59
N GLN A 129 -25.72 -0.59 -1.92
CA GLN A 129 -26.64 0.45 -2.38
C GLN A 129 -26.42 0.77 -3.86
N GLU A 130 -27.32 1.56 -4.43
CA GLU A 130 -27.16 2.09 -5.78
C GLU A 130 -25.87 2.95 -5.86
N GLY A 131 -25.01 2.67 -6.83
CA GLY A 131 -23.71 3.33 -6.99
C GLY A 131 -22.51 2.57 -6.38
N ASP A 132 -22.76 1.51 -5.59
CA ASP A 132 -21.71 0.63 -5.08
C ASP A 132 -21.30 -0.42 -6.13
N ASP A 133 -20.40 -0.02 -7.01
CA ASP A 133 -19.89 -0.81 -8.15
C ASP A 133 -18.71 -1.74 -7.80
N ASP A 134 -18.27 -1.76 -6.54
CA ASP A 134 -17.07 -2.50 -6.11
C ASP A 134 -17.20 -3.03 -4.66
N LEU A 135 -16.08 -3.27 -3.97
CA LEU A 135 -16.02 -3.83 -2.61
C LEU A 135 -16.34 -2.84 -1.48
N ILE A 136 -16.46 -1.55 -1.77
CA ILE A 136 -16.65 -0.51 -0.76
C ILE A 136 -17.93 0.28 -1.02
N HIS A 137 -18.50 0.80 0.07
CA HIS A 137 -19.46 1.90 -0.01
C HIS A 137 -18.70 3.21 -0.20
N ARG A 138 -18.78 3.80 -1.41
CA ARG A 138 -17.95 4.96 -1.75
C ARG A 138 -18.37 6.19 -0.94
N PRO A 139 -17.45 6.85 -0.21
CA PRO A 139 -17.77 8.10 0.45
C PRO A 139 -17.99 9.20 -0.59
N ALA A 140 -18.86 10.16 -0.28
CA ALA A 140 -19.08 11.34 -1.14
C ALA A 140 -17.81 12.15 -1.42
N ARG A 141 -16.83 12.09 -0.50
CA ARG A 141 -15.52 12.73 -0.63
C ARG A 141 -14.43 11.80 -0.14
N LYS A 142 -13.32 11.73 -0.88
CA LYS A 142 -12.10 11.05 -0.41
C LYS A 142 -11.45 11.88 0.68
N THR A 143 -11.15 11.25 1.81
CA THR A 143 -10.50 11.92 2.95
C THR A 143 -9.03 11.56 3.08
N THR A 144 -8.51 10.65 2.24
CA THR A 144 -7.12 10.19 2.32
C THR A 144 -6.11 11.35 2.18
N SER A 145 -5.32 11.59 3.23
CA SER A 145 -4.36 12.72 3.29
C SER A 145 -3.14 12.58 2.39
N ARG A 146 -2.93 11.40 1.80
CA ARG A 146 -1.77 11.08 0.96
C ARG A 146 -2.26 10.39 -0.31
N PRO A 147 -2.64 11.10 -1.39
CA PRO A 147 -3.16 10.43 -2.57
C PRO A 147 -2.14 9.45 -3.18
N ASN A 148 -2.63 8.45 -3.91
CA ASN A 148 -1.80 7.61 -4.76
C ASN A 148 -1.04 8.52 -5.72
N ALA A 149 0.28 8.60 -5.53
CA ALA A 149 1.11 9.51 -6.29
C ALA A 149 1.34 9.08 -7.76
N ASP A 150 0.69 8.00 -8.22
CA ASP A 150 0.65 7.62 -9.64
C ASP A 150 -0.53 8.27 -10.39
N ARG A 151 -1.47 8.91 -9.67
CA ARG A 151 -2.39 9.91 -10.24
C ARG A 151 -1.71 11.29 -10.20
N ARG A 152 -1.04 11.64 -11.30
CA ARG A 152 -0.66 13.02 -11.64
C ARG A 152 -1.08 13.31 -13.06
#